data_AF-A0A7S3ELH7-F1
#
_entry.id   AF-A0A7S3ELH7-F1
#
_cell.length_a   1.000
_cell.length_b   1.000
_cell.length_c   1.000
_cell.angle_alpha   90.00
_cell.angle_beta   90.00
_cell.angle_gamma   90.00
#
_symmetry.space_group_name_H-M   'P 1'
#
loop_
_entity.id
_entity.type
_entity.pdbx_description
1 polymer ?
#
loop_
_entity_poly.entity_id
_entity_poly.type
_entity_poly.pdbx_seq_one_letter_code
_entity_poly.pdbx_strand_id
1 'polypeptide(L)'
;MEEAIKRMDFSTVARLTMKESNQFHAVCLDTEPPIFYLNETSKAIISVVEEFNAYSNQIRAAYTFDAGPNAVLLCQQEDINDLSNLMHRCFPPKLSAAEVDSSSPSIIGRDEPYKPLTAAGEQILGKVGVREDSVQYFIKTRAGPGPLRMSDTSHLLDGESLEPKT
;
A
#
# COMPACT_ATOMS: atom_id res chain seq x y z
N MET A 1 -9.62 18.59 -3.25
CA MET A 1 -9.40 17.27 -3.86
C MET A 1 -9.77 17.30 -5.34
N GLU A 2 -11.02 17.57 -5.70
CA GLU A 2 -11.51 17.57 -7.10
C GLU A 2 -10.64 18.35 -8.10
N GLU A 3 -10.32 19.62 -7.80
CA GLU A 3 -9.49 20.44 -8.69
C GLU A 3 -8.06 19.89 -8.87
N ALA A 4 -7.50 19.27 -7.83
CA ALA A 4 -6.18 18.65 -7.91
C ALA A 4 -6.20 17.41 -8.82
N ILE A 5 -7.26 16.61 -8.75
CA ILE A 5 -7.48 15.48 -9.66
C ILE A 5 -7.63 15.97 -11.11
N LYS A 6 -8.50 16.98 -11.35
CA LYS A 6 -8.71 17.55 -12.69
C LYS A 6 -7.43 18.10 -13.32
N ARG A 7 -6.56 18.68 -12.49
CA ARG A 7 -5.27 19.27 -12.92
C ARG A 7 -4.11 18.28 -12.92
N MET A 8 -4.35 17.02 -12.55
CA MET A 8 -3.31 16.00 -12.35
C MET A 8 -2.19 16.47 -11.40
N ASP A 9 -2.54 17.28 -10.39
CA ASP A 9 -1.61 17.76 -9.38
C ASP A 9 -1.45 16.70 -8.28
N PHE A 10 -0.56 15.74 -8.54
CA PHE A 10 -0.30 14.63 -7.62
C PHE A 10 0.14 15.12 -6.23
N SER A 11 0.95 16.17 -6.14
CA SER A 11 1.44 16.70 -4.85
C SER A 11 0.28 17.17 -3.98
N THR A 12 -0.66 17.91 -4.56
CA THR A 12 -1.86 18.35 -3.83
C THR A 12 -2.79 17.18 -3.49
N VAL A 13 -3.00 16.22 -4.41
CA VAL A 13 -3.78 15.01 -4.12
C VAL A 13 -3.18 14.26 -2.94
N ALA A 14 -1.90 13.90 -3.02
CA ALA A 14 -1.19 13.13 -2.01
C ALA A 14 -1.21 13.82 -0.64
N ARG A 15 -0.92 15.13 -0.58
CA ARG A 15 -0.97 15.90 0.67
C ARG A 15 -2.37 15.91 1.29
N LEU A 16 -3.42 16.09 0.49
CA LEU A 16 -4.79 16.09 0.98
C LEU A 16 -5.20 14.70 1.47
N THR A 17 -4.87 13.64 0.72
CA THR A 17 -5.13 12.24 1.09
C THR A 17 -4.53 11.89 2.45
N MET A 18 -3.23 12.16 2.66
CA MET A 18 -2.57 11.87 3.95
C MET A 18 -3.19 12.67 5.10
N LYS A 19 -3.48 13.96 4.86
CA LYS A 19 -4.11 14.83 5.87
C LYS A 19 -5.51 14.35 6.26
N GLU A 20 -6.32 13.98 5.29
CA GLU A 20 -7.70 13.50 5.51
C GLU A 20 -7.69 12.16 6.25
N SER A 21 -6.82 11.22 5.85
CA SER A 21 -6.60 9.96 6.58
C SER A 21 -6.22 10.22 8.04
N ASN A 22 -5.23 11.09 8.29
CA ASN A 22 -4.81 11.41 9.65
C ASN A 22 -5.93 12.05 10.49
N GLN A 23 -6.72 12.94 9.87
CA GLN A 23 -7.84 13.58 10.55
C GLN A 23 -8.97 12.60 10.87
N PHE A 24 -9.28 11.67 9.96
CA PHE A 24 -10.25 10.61 10.20
C PHE A 24 -9.87 9.78 11.43
N HIS A 25 -8.61 9.30 11.49
CA HIS A 25 -8.12 8.54 12.64
C HIS A 25 -8.00 9.36 13.93
N ALA A 26 -7.78 10.67 13.84
CA ALA A 26 -7.80 11.55 15.00
C ALA A 26 -9.20 11.67 15.62
N VAL A 27 -10.26 11.75 14.79
CA VAL A 27 -11.65 11.74 15.28
C VAL A 27 -12.02 10.38 15.87
N CYS A 28 -11.55 9.27 15.28
CA CYS A 28 -11.71 7.94 15.87
C CYS A 28 -11.06 7.85 17.26
N LEU A 29 -9.88 8.43 17.43
CA LEU A 29 -9.19 8.50 18.72
C LEU A 29 -9.92 9.36 19.75
N ASP A 30 -10.62 10.41 19.32
CA ASP A 30 -11.40 11.33 20.17
C ASP A 30 -12.79 10.78 20.55
N THR A 31 -13.19 9.62 20.01
CA THR A 31 -14.46 8.96 20.34
C THR A 31 -14.45 8.39 21.77
N GLU A 32 -15.62 8.26 22.41
CA GLU A 32 -15.77 7.61 23.73
C GLU A 32 -16.67 6.36 23.60
N PRO A 33 -16.13 5.12 23.72
CA PRO A 33 -14.72 4.78 23.93
C PRO A 33 -13.85 5.03 22.67
N PRO A 34 -12.53 5.25 22.84
CA PRO A 34 -11.62 5.56 21.74
C PRO A 34 -11.48 4.37 20.78
N ILE A 35 -11.44 4.67 19.48
CA ILE A 35 -11.32 3.70 18.41
C ILE A 35 -9.90 3.75 17.84
N PHE A 36 -9.19 2.62 17.91
CA PHE A 36 -7.81 2.48 17.42
C PHE A 36 -7.76 1.57 16.20
N TYR A 37 -7.67 2.16 15.00
CA TYR A 37 -7.43 1.41 13.77
C TYR A 37 -5.95 1.26 13.43
N LEU A 38 -5.15 2.30 13.68
CA LEU A 38 -3.72 2.32 13.34
C LEU A 38 -2.88 1.60 14.41
N ASN A 39 -2.06 0.66 13.97
CA ASN A 39 -1.11 -0.06 14.84
C ASN A 39 0.34 0.40 14.60
N GLU A 40 1.29 -0.26 15.26
CA GLU A 40 2.72 0.07 15.14
C GLU A 40 3.28 -0.13 13.72
N THR A 41 2.75 -1.10 12.96
CA THR A 41 3.09 -1.27 11.54
C THR A 41 2.54 -0.13 10.70
N SER A 42 1.29 0.29 10.94
CA SER A 42 0.68 1.44 10.26
C SER A 42 1.53 2.70 10.46
N LYS A 43 1.95 2.96 11.70
CA LYS A 43 2.85 4.10 12.03
C LYS A 43 4.21 3.98 11.35
N ALA A 44 4.78 2.79 11.29
CA ALA A 44 6.05 2.57 10.58
C ALA A 44 5.92 2.85 9.08
N ILE A 45 4.82 2.43 8.44
CA ILE A 45 4.54 2.72 7.03
C ILE A 45 4.39 4.22 6.79
N ILE A 46 3.69 4.94 7.68
CA ILE A 46 3.62 6.41 7.65
C ILE A 46 5.04 7.00 7.66
N SER A 47 5.90 6.57 8.58
CA SER A 47 7.29 7.05 8.66
C SER A 47 8.07 6.77 7.37
N VAL A 48 7.95 5.58 6.77
CA VAL A 48 8.62 5.29 5.48
C VAL A 48 8.19 6.27 4.40
N VAL A 49 6.89 6.54 4.26
CA VAL A 49 6.36 7.44 3.22
C VAL A 49 6.77 8.89 3.46
N GLU A 50 6.69 9.38 4.71
CA GLU A 50 7.13 10.73 5.06
C GLU A 50 8.63 10.94 4.74
N GLU A 51 9.48 9.96 5.10
CA GLU A 51 10.91 10.03 4.78
C GLU A 51 11.16 9.92 3.26
N PHE A 52 10.45 9.04 2.56
CA PHE A 52 10.55 8.89 1.11
C PHE A 52 10.27 10.20 0.37
N ASN A 53 9.25 10.94 0.82
CA ASN A 53 8.94 12.27 0.32
C ASN A 53 10.00 13.31 0.71
N ALA A 54 10.46 13.29 1.97
CA ALA A 54 11.45 14.24 2.48
C ALA A 54 12.80 14.15 1.74
N TYR A 55 13.33 12.94 1.53
CA TYR A 55 14.60 12.73 0.81
C TYR A 55 14.54 13.18 -0.64
N SER A 56 13.36 13.20 -1.24
CA SER A 56 13.16 13.59 -2.64
C SER A 56 12.89 15.08 -2.81
N ASN A 57 12.73 15.84 -1.71
CA ASN A 57 12.23 17.22 -1.72
C ASN A 57 10.93 17.41 -2.54
N GLN A 58 10.15 16.34 -2.67
CA GLN A 58 8.93 16.28 -3.47
C GLN A 58 8.02 15.19 -2.90
N ILE A 59 6.71 15.43 -2.91
CA ILE A 59 5.71 14.40 -2.57
C ILE A 59 5.61 13.41 -3.74
N ARG A 60 6.17 12.21 -3.54
CA ARG A 60 6.20 11.08 -4.49
C ARG A 60 5.27 9.94 -4.10
N ALA A 61 4.91 9.86 -2.82
CA ALA A 61 3.96 8.88 -2.32
C ALA A 61 2.99 9.49 -1.30
N ALA A 62 1.82 8.89 -1.18
CA ALA A 62 0.84 9.16 -0.13
C ALA A 62 0.37 7.86 0.50
N TYR A 63 0.01 7.92 1.78
CA TYR A 63 -0.71 6.86 2.49
C TYR A 63 -2.16 7.30 2.76
N THR A 64 -3.05 6.31 2.83
CA THR A 64 -4.37 6.45 3.44
C THR A 64 -4.74 5.15 4.14
N PHE A 65 -5.57 5.24 5.17
CA PHE A 65 -6.01 4.13 5.99
C PHE A 65 -7.52 4.24 6.23
N ASP A 66 -8.26 3.18 5.95
CA ASP A 66 -9.69 3.08 6.27
C ASP A 66 -9.88 2.56 7.71
N ALA A 67 -10.97 1.85 8.00
CA ALA A 67 -11.28 1.27 9.31
C ALA A 67 -10.43 0.02 9.62
N GLY A 68 -9.10 0.14 9.57
CA GLY A 68 -8.16 -0.94 9.90
C GLY A 68 -6.69 -0.53 9.69
N PRO A 69 -5.75 -1.41 10.04
CA PRO A 69 -4.32 -1.09 10.02
C PRO A 69 -3.69 -1.17 8.61
N ASN A 70 -4.43 -1.64 7.61
CA ASN A 70 -3.93 -1.83 6.25
C ASN A 70 -3.66 -0.48 5.57
N ALA A 71 -2.43 -0.28 5.12
CA ALA A 71 -2.06 0.93 4.39
C ALA A 71 -2.39 0.79 2.90
N VAL A 72 -3.04 1.81 2.35
CA VAL A 72 -3.14 2.01 0.90
C VAL A 72 -2.14 3.07 0.51
N LEU A 73 -1.23 2.71 -0.39
CA LEU A 73 -0.18 3.61 -0.88
C LEU A 73 -0.50 4.09 -2.30
N LEU A 74 -0.47 5.40 -2.50
CA LEU A 74 -0.61 6.05 -3.80
C LEU A 74 0.75 6.59 -4.24
N CYS A 75 1.18 6.29 -5.46
CA CYS A 75 2.39 6.85 -6.07
C CYS A 75 2.22 6.90 -7.59
N GLN A 76 3.07 7.67 -8.26
CA GLN A 76 3.12 7.66 -9.73
C GLN A 76 3.84 6.43 -10.25
N GLN A 77 3.64 6.10 -11.54
CA GLN A 77 4.13 4.84 -12.11
C GLN A 77 5.66 4.72 -12.03
N GLU A 78 6.38 5.82 -12.20
CA GLU A 78 7.82 5.93 -12.06
C GLU A 78 8.33 5.61 -10.65
N ASP A 79 7.52 5.84 -9.61
CA ASP A 79 7.91 5.69 -8.20
C ASP A 79 7.59 4.31 -7.63
N ILE A 80 6.76 3.51 -8.31
CA ILE A 80 6.30 2.20 -7.83
C ILE A 80 7.46 1.28 -7.47
N ASN A 81 8.51 1.24 -8.31
CA ASN A 81 9.63 0.32 -8.11
C ASN A 81 10.46 0.71 -6.88
N ASP A 82 10.78 2.00 -6.73
CA ASP A 82 11.54 2.50 -5.59
C ASP A 82 10.76 2.29 -4.28
N LEU A 83 9.48 2.66 -4.27
CA LEU A 83 8.63 2.54 -3.11
C LEU A 83 8.39 1.08 -2.70
N SER A 84 8.07 0.20 -3.65
CA SER A 84 7.88 -1.22 -3.35
C SER A 84 9.17 -1.85 -2.84
N ASN A 85 10.31 -1.62 -3.50
CA ASN A 85 11.59 -2.14 -3.04
C ASN A 85 11.92 -1.67 -1.62
N LEU A 86 11.68 -0.40 -1.29
CA LEU A 86 11.90 0.13 0.06
C LEU A 86 10.95 -0.51 1.08
N MET A 87 9.66 -0.63 0.77
CA MET A 87 8.67 -1.26 1.66
C MET A 87 9.05 -2.70 1.98
N HIS A 88 9.51 -3.47 1.00
CA HIS A 88 9.93 -4.85 1.25
C HIS A 88 11.20 -4.99 2.08
N ARG A 89 12.09 -4.00 2.03
CA ARG A 89 13.28 -3.98 2.87
C ARG A 89 12.93 -3.58 4.30
N CYS A 90 11.97 -2.68 4.49
CA CYS A 90 11.46 -2.30 5.80
C CYS A 90 10.58 -3.39 6.44
N PHE A 91 9.83 -4.14 5.62
CA PHE A 91 8.82 -5.11 6.07
C PHE A 91 9.00 -6.48 5.39
N PRO A 92 10.14 -7.17 5.59
CA PRO A 92 10.37 -8.47 4.98
C PRO A 92 9.45 -9.53 5.60
N PRO A 93 8.92 -10.49 4.81
CA PRO A 93 8.17 -11.61 5.36
C PRO A 93 9.10 -12.51 6.18
N LYS A 94 8.54 -13.24 7.15
CA LYS A 94 9.28 -14.31 7.82
C LYS A 94 9.39 -15.50 6.88
N LEU A 95 10.52 -15.64 6.21
CA LEU A 95 10.81 -16.82 5.41
C LEU A 95 11.12 -18.00 6.32
N SER A 96 10.36 -19.09 6.22
CA SER A 96 10.81 -20.37 6.76
C SER A 96 12.01 -20.86 5.92
N ALA A 97 12.88 -21.70 6.50
CA ALA A 97 14.06 -22.24 5.81
C ALA A 97 13.74 -22.99 4.49
N ALA A 98 12.47 -23.35 4.26
CA ALA A 98 11.98 -24.00 3.04
C ALA A 98 11.54 -23.02 1.93
N GLU A 99 11.36 -21.73 2.24
CA GLU A 99 10.85 -20.69 1.31
C GLU A 99 11.96 -19.79 0.74
N VAL A 100 13.22 -20.14 1.02
CA VAL A 100 14.43 -19.45 0.54
C VAL A 100 14.71 -19.74 -0.94
N ASP A 101 13.93 -20.60 -1.59
CA ASP A 101 14.00 -20.78 -3.04
C ASP A 101 13.34 -19.61 -3.78
N SER A 102 14.10 -18.51 -3.85
CA SER A 102 14.20 -17.47 -4.91
C SER A 102 12.95 -16.92 -5.62
N SER A 103 11.74 -17.28 -5.21
CA SER A 103 10.48 -17.02 -5.91
C SER A 103 9.30 -16.72 -4.96
N SER A 104 9.58 -16.41 -3.69
CA SER A 104 8.53 -16.21 -2.68
C SER A 104 7.64 -14.98 -2.99
N PRO A 105 6.31 -15.17 -3.06
CA PRO A 105 5.33 -14.28 -3.71
C PRO A 105 4.84 -13.20 -2.74
N SER A 106 5.75 -12.43 -2.15
CA SER A 106 5.39 -11.37 -1.19
C SER A 106 4.60 -10.20 -1.83
N ILE A 107 4.45 -10.20 -3.16
CA ILE A 107 3.52 -9.34 -3.89
C ILE A 107 2.67 -10.20 -4.82
N ILE A 108 1.34 -10.10 -4.69
CA ILE A 108 0.43 -10.59 -5.72
C ILE A 108 0.51 -9.61 -6.89
N GLY A 109 1.03 -10.06 -8.04
CA GLY A 109 1.19 -9.24 -9.25
C GLY A 109 2.59 -8.63 -9.44
N ARG A 110 3.65 -9.39 -9.14
CA ARG A 110 5.04 -8.97 -9.41
C ARG A 110 5.58 -9.53 -10.73
N ASP A 111 6.22 -8.67 -11.51
CA ASP A 111 6.84 -9.04 -12.78
C ASP A 111 8.38 -9.09 -12.74
N GLU A 112 9.07 -8.50 -11.73
CA GLU A 112 10.54 -8.36 -11.70
C GLU A 112 11.18 -8.51 -10.29
N PRO A 113 12.48 -8.91 -10.20
CA PRO A 113 13.23 -9.05 -8.94
C PRO A 113 13.56 -7.71 -8.26
N TYR A 114 13.92 -7.75 -6.97
CA TYR A 114 14.33 -6.56 -6.21
C TYR A 114 15.58 -5.91 -6.79
N LYS A 115 15.50 -4.62 -7.10
CA LYS A 115 16.68 -3.80 -7.38
C LYS A 115 17.37 -3.41 -6.07
N PRO A 116 18.68 -3.11 -6.09
CA PRO A 116 19.35 -2.46 -4.96
C PRO A 116 18.62 -1.18 -4.56
N LEU A 117 18.62 -0.87 -3.25
CA LEU A 117 18.09 0.42 -2.79
C LEU A 117 18.95 1.56 -3.30
N THR A 118 18.33 2.71 -3.52
CA THR A 118 19.05 3.97 -3.70
C THR A 118 19.73 4.37 -2.38
N ALA A 119 20.71 5.29 -2.43
CA ALA A 119 21.34 5.81 -1.21
C ALA A 119 20.31 6.42 -0.23
N ALA A 120 19.29 7.09 -0.75
CA ALA A 120 18.16 7.57 0.05
C ALA A 120 17.37 6.41 0.65
N GLY A 121 17.09 5.35 -0.12
CA GLY A 121 16.42 4.15 0.38
C GLY A 121 17.16 3.49 1.54
N GLU A 122 18.48 3.37 1.45
CA GLU A 122 19.32 2.84 2.55
C GLU A 122 19.25 3.72 3.81
N GLN A 123 19.24 5.04 3.65
CA GLN A 123 19.10 5.97 4.77
C GLN A 123 17.72 5.89 5.44
N ILE A 124 16.65 5.77 4.64
CA ILE A 124 15.29 5.57 5.15
C ILE A 124 15.20 4.26 5.93
N LEU A 125 15.75 3.17 5.36
CA LEU A 125 15.79 1.86 6.00
C LEU A 125 16.52 1.91 7.35
N GLY A 126 17.68 2.58 7.40
CA GLY A 126 18.44 2.75 8.63
C GLY A 126 17.70 3.59 9.69
N LYS A 127 16.87 4.54 9.27
CA LYS A 127 16.10 5.42 10.17
C LYS A 127 14.82 4.77 10.69
N VAL A 128 14.05 4.11 9.82
CA VAL A 128 12.77 3.48 10.19
C VAL A 128 12.98 2.10 10.81
N GLY A 129 14.04 1.40 10.41
CA GLY A 129 14.35 0.05 10.84
C GLY A 129 13.58 -1.04 10.08
N VAL A 130 13.98 -2.28 10.32
CA VAL A 130 13.36 -3.48 9.74
C VAL A 130 12.34 -4.06 10.73
N ARG A 131 11.17 -4.44 10.21
CA ARG A 131 10.08 -5.08 10.97
C ARG A 131 9.64 -6.34 10.26
N GLU A 132 10.33 -7.43 10.55
CA GLU A 132 10.02 -8.75 10.01
C GLU A 132 8.58 -9.18 10.34
N ASP A 133 7.94 -9.87 9.40
CA ASP A 133 6.61 -10.50 9.56
C ASP A 133 5.47 -9.54 9.93
N SER A 134 5.69 -8.24 9.78
CA SER A 134 4.73 -7.21 10.19
C SER A 134 3.74 -6.83 9.09
N VAL A 135 4.06 -7.16 7.83
CA VAL A 135 3.20 -7.04 6.65
C VAL A 135 3.07 -8.42 5.99
N GLN A 136 1.84 -8.87 5.77
CA GLN A 136 1.57 -10.21 5.23
C GLN A 136 1.91 -10.32 3.74
N TYR A 137 1.46 -9.34 2.95
CA TYR A 137 1.69 -9.26 1.51
C TYR A 137 1.36 -7.85 0.99
N PHE A 138 1.76 -7.57 -0.25
CA PHE A 138 1.40 -6.35 -0.96
C PHE A 138 0.51 -6.67 -2.17
N ILE A 139 -0.48 -5.81 -2.43
CA ILE A 139 -1.27 -5.84 -3.67
C ILE A 139 -0.89 -4.62 -4.50
N LYS A 140 -0.46 -4.84 -5.74
CA LYS A 140 -0.20 -3.78 -6.72
C LYS A 140 -1.38 -3.65 -7.67
N THR A 141 -1.95 -2.45 -7.77
CA THR A 141 -3.07 -2.16 -8.69
C THR A 141 -2.99 -0.73 -9.23
N ARG A 142 -3.96 -0.33 -10.07
CA ARG A 142 -4.09 1.02 -10.64
C ARG A 142 -5.56 1.43 -10.73
N ALA A 143 -5.81 2.71 -10.98
CA ALA A 143 -7.14 3.20 -11.32
C ALA A 143 -7.72 2.42 -12.51
N GLY A 144 -8.95 1.97 -12.38
CA GLY A 144 -9.65 1.13 -13.36
C GLY A 144 -11.03 1.69 -13.75
N PRO A 145 -11.73 1.02 -14.67
CA PRO A 145 -13.09 1.39 -15.04
C PRO A 145 -14.09 1.10 -13.92
N GLY A 146 -15.34 1.56 -14.10
CA GLY A 146 -16.46 1.15 -13.26
C GLY A 146 -16.87 -0.32 -13.47
N PRO A 147 -18.00 -0.75 -12.87
CA PRO A 147 -18.50 -2.11 -13.01
C PRO A 147 -18.66 -2.53 -14.48
N LEU A 148 -18.24 -3.77 -14.79
CA LEU A 148 -18.34 -4.34 -16.11
C LEU A 148 -19.38 -5.46 -16.12
N ARG A 149 -20.26 -5.47 -17.13
CA ARG A 149 -21.13 -6.62 -17.38
C ARG A 149 -20.29 -7.73 -17.99
N MET A 150 -20.21 -8.86 -17.28
CA MET A 150 -19.51 -10.04 -17.77
C MET A 150 -20.35 -10.80 -18.81
N SER A 151 -19.70 -11.64 -19.62
CA SER A 151 -20.39 -12.53 -20.56
C SER A 151 -21.30 -13.52 -19.83
N ASP A 152 -22.30 -14.04 -20.54
CA ASP A 152 -23.23 -15.08 -20.04
C ASP A 152 -22.53 -16.43 -19.73
N THR A 153 -21.22 -16.52 -19.95
CA THR A 153 -20.40 -17.68 -19.56
C THR A 153 -19.71 -17.51 -18.20
N SER A 154 -19.72 -16.29 -17.64
CA SER A 154 -18.99 -15.95 -16.40
C SER A 154 -19.87 -16.02 -15.14
N HIS A 155 -21.02 -16.69 -15.20
CA HIS A 155 -21.88 -16.87 -14.02
C HIS A 155 -21.17 -17.68 -12.94
N LEU A 156 -21.24 -17.21 -11.70
CA LEU A 156 -20.72 -17.92 -10.52
C LEU A 156 -21.67 -19.02 -10.04
N LEU A 157 -22.94 -18.99 -10.47
CA LEU A 157 -23.92 -20.03 -10.20
C LEU A 157 -24.05 -20.94 -11.42
N ASP A 158 -24.25 -22.22 -11.15
CA ASP A 158 -24.67 -23.19 -12.15
C ASP A 158 -26.07 -22.84 -12.69
N GLY A 159 -26.28 -23.07 -13.99
CA GLY A 159 -27.48 -22.59 -14.69
C GLY A 159 -28.74 -23.40 -14.39
N GLU A 160 -28.61 -24.64 -13.92
CA GLU A 160 -29.75 -25.51 -13.62
C GLU A 160 -29.99 -25.61 -12.12
N SER A 161 -28.94 -25.89 -11.36
CA SER A 161 -29.04 -26.06 -9.90
C SER A 161 -29.12 -24.74 -9.13
N LEU A 162 -28.68 -23.62 -9.75
CA LEU A 162 -28.50 -22.31 -9.09
C LEU A 162 -27.55 -22.34 -7.88
N GLU A 163 -26.79 -23.41 -7.71
CA GLU A 163 -25.76 -23.53 -6.69
C GLU A 163 -24.44 -22.90 -7.15
N PRO A 164 -23.53 -22.49 -6.24
CA PRO A 164 -22.21 -22.02 -6.61
C PRO A 164 -21.45 -23.07 -7.43
N LYS A 165 -20.87 -22.65 -8.55
CA LYS A 165 -19.95 -23.50 -9.31
C LYS A 165 -18.71 -23.79 -8.44
N THR A 166 -18.36 -25.06 -8.33
CA THR A 166 -17.09 -25.52 -7.74
C THR A 166 -15.93 -25.33 -8.69
#